data_AF-A0A0D7KHR0-F1
#
_entry.id   AF-A0A0D7KHR0-F1
#
_cell.length_a   1.000
_cell.length_b   1.000
_cell.length_c   1.000
_cell.angle_alpha   90.00
_cell.angle_beta   90.00
_cell.angle_gamma   90.00
#
_symmetry.space_group_name_H-M   'P 1'
#
loop_
_entity.id
_entity.type
_entity.pdbx_description
1 polymer ?
#
loop_
_entity_poly.entity_id
_entity_poly.type
_entity_poly.pdbx_seq_one_letter_code
_entity_poly.pdbx_strand_id
1 'polypeptide(L)'
;MVVPVLKRILVRGEAEQKDDFVLPASADIGTADSEGVEYFYFRVMTPSRLLAILDEDKIIDGRATFIVNEFDLTLVEKEINKILEDCIRPTWDEVAKAINRYLEWEYDNIQYETLEEAMERLNKNN
;
A
#
# COMPACT_ATOMS: atom_id res chain seq x y z
N MET A 1 6.17 10.81 19.20
CA MET A 1 6.06 9.71 18.24
C MET A 1 4.87 9.99 17.35
N VAL A 2 5.02 9.80 16.05
CA VAL A 2 3.95 9.91 15.06
C VAL A 2 3.13 8.62 15.09
N VAL A 3 1.81 8.77 15.24
CA VAL A 3 0.86 7.66 15.24
C VAL A 3 0.13 7.68 13.90
N PRO A 4 0.37 6.71 13.00
CA PRO A 4 -0.38 6.62 11.75
C PRO A 4 -1.84 6.23 12.02
N VAL A 5 -2.73 6.81 11.23
CA VAL A 5 -4.17 6.57 11.30
C VAL A 5 -4.66 6.24 9.90
N LEU A 6 -5.33 5.10 9.77
CA LEU A 6 -6.07 4.76 8.56
C LEU A 6 -7.29 5.68 8.46
N LYS A 7 -7.34 6.48 7.40
CA LYS A 7 -8.46 7.42 7.15
C LYS A 7 -9.51 6.79 6.26
N ARG A 8 -9.08 5.96 5.30
CA ARG A 8 -9.95 5.34 4.30
C ARG A 8 -9.25 4.16 3.65
N ILE A 9 -10.04 3.17 3.23
CA ILE A 9 -9.64 2.20 2.22
C ILE A 9 -10.46 2.47 0.96
N LEU A 10 -9.78 2.55 -0.19
CA LEU A 10 -10.42 2.63 -1.49
C LEU A 10 -10.14 1.35 -2.27
N VAL A 11 -11.19 0.55 -2.48
CA VAL A 11 -11.11 -0.65 -3.35
C VAL A 11 -11.51 -0.24 -4.77
N ARG A 12 -10.76 -0.71 -5.76
CA ARG A 12 -11.00 -0.42 -7.17
C ARG A 12 -11.62 -1.64 -7.84
N GLY A 13 -12.88 -1.49 -8.25
CA GLY A 13 -13.66 -2.55 -8.87
C GLY A 13 -14.48 -3.37 -7.87
N GLU A 14 -15.16 -4.38 -8.38
CA GLU A 14 -16.03 -5.28 -7.62
C GLU A 14 -15.65 -6.73 -7.93
N ALA A 15 -15.80 -7.62 -6.95
CA ALA A 15 -15.56 -9.04 -7.16
C ALA A 15 -16.69 -9.63 -8.01
N GLU A 16 -16.39 -10.05 -9.24
CA GLU A 16 -17.35 -10.73 -10.11
C GLU A 16 -17.78 -12.10 -9.57
N GLN A 17 -16.86 -12.77 -8.84
CA GLN A 17 -17.08 -14.03 -8.14
C GLN A 17 -16.63 -13.90 -6.69
N LYS A 18 -17.34 -14.52 -5.76
CA LYS A 18 -17.10 -14.35 -4.32
C LYS A 18 -15.80 -15.00 -3.82
N ASP A 19 -15.39 -16.09 -4.45
CA ASP A 19 -14.30 -16.96 -4.02
C ASP A 19 -13.13 -17.02 -5.01
N ASP A 20 -13.24 -16.33 -6.15
CA ASP A 20 -12.20 -16.23 -7.17
C ASP A 20 -12.04 -14.78 -7.66
N PHE A 21 -11.27 -13.98 -6.92
CA PHE A 21 -10.98 -12.61 -7.29
C PHE A 21 -9.61 -12.12 -6.85
N VAL A 22 -9.16 -11.06 -7.50
CA VAL A 22 -8.10 -10.16 -7.03
C VAL A 22 -8.57 -8.72 -7.25
N LEU A 23 -8.56 -7.91 -6.20
CA LEU A 23 -8.99 -6.52 -6.23
C LEU A 23 -7.87 -5.60 -5.77
N PRO A 24 -7.45 -4.61 -6.59
CA PRO A 24 -6.51 -3.59 -6.15
C PRO A 24 -7.20 -2.60 -5.21
N ALA A 25 -6.45 -2.11 -4.22
CA ALA A 25 -6.92 -1.16 -3.23
C ALA A 25 -5.81 -0.20 -2.78
N SER A 26 -6.20 0.91 -2.15
CA SER A 26 -5.28 1.79 -1.41
C SER A 26 -5.77 2.00 0.02
N ALA A 27 -4.81 2.07 0.94
CA ALA A 27 -5.00 2.59 2.28
C ALA A 27 -4.52 4.04 2.29
N ASP A 28 -5.43 4.94 2.63
CA ASP A 28 -5.15 6.37 2.76
C ASP A 28 -4.79 6.60 4.23
N ILE A 29 -3.50 6.84 4.50
CA ILE A 29 -2.96 6.88 5.86
C ILE A 29 -2.37 8.26 6.11
N GLY A 30 -2.66 8.83 7.28
CA GLY A 30 -2.16 10.14 7.71
C GLY A 30 -2.00 10.18 9.22
N THR A 31 -1.94 11.37 9.80
CA THR A 31 -2.01 11.57 11.26
C THR A 31 -3.41 11.99 11.69
N ALA A 32 -3.75 11.85 12.97
CA ALA A 32 -5.08 12.20 13.48
C ALA A 32 -5.44 13.68 13.25
N ASP A 33 -4.44 14.56 13.35
CA ASP A 33 -4.51 16.02 13.29
C ASP A 33 -4.35 16.63 11.89
N SER A 34 -4.08 15.80 10.87
CA SER A 34 -3.94 16.24 9.48
C SER A 34 -5.09 15.71 8.60
N GLU A 35 -5.53 16.55 7.67
CA GLU A 35 -6.39 16.14 6.54
C GLU A 35 -5.58 15.47 5.43
N GLY A 36 -4.28 15.77 5.34
CA GLY A 36 -3.38 15.17 4.36
C GLY A 36 -3.17 13.68 4.62
N VAL A 37 -3.14 12.91 3.53
CA VAL A 37 -2.89 11.47 3.54
C VAL A 37 -1.85 11.13 2.49
N GLU A 38 -1.18 10.02 2.69
CA GLU A 38 -0.40 9.35 1.65
C GLU A 38 -1.04 8.01 1.32
N TYR A 39 -0.80 7.56 0.09
CA TYR A 39 -1.38 6.34 -0.44
C TYR A 39 -0.43 5.16 -0.28
N PHE A 40 -0.97 4.08 0.28
CA PHE A 40 -0.31 2.79 0.38
C PHE A 40 -1.14 1.75 -0.38
N TYR A 41 -0.64 1.30 -1.53
CA TYR A 41 -1.32 0.36 -2.40
C TYR A 41 -1.17 -1.08 -1.92
N PHE A 42 -2.19 -1.89 -2.19
CA PHE A 42 -2.20 -3.32 -1.93
C PHE A 42 -3.25 -4.02 -2.79
N ARG A 43 -3.30 -5.34 -2.72
CA ARG A 43 -4.36 -6.15 -3.33
C ARG A 43 -5.01 -7.08 -2.32
N VAL A 44 -6.29 -7.32 -2.50
CA VAL A 44 -7.06 -8.33 -1.77
C VAL A 44 -7.35 -9.47 -2.73
N MET A 45 -7.05 -10.70 -2.33
CA MET A 45 -7.11 -11.87 -3.20
C MET A 45 -7.66 -13.07 -2.47
N THR A 46 -8.36 -13.96 -3.18
CA THR A 46 -8.80 -15.23 -2.62
C THR A 46 -7.76 -16.34 -2.81
N PRO A 47 -7.75 -17.38 -1.95
CA PRO A 47 -6.91 -18.56 -2.16
C PRO A 47 -7.09 -19.20 -3.54
N SER A 48 -8.33 -19.29 -4.06
CA SER A 48 -8.58 -19.86 -5.40
C SER A 48 -7.90 -19.05 -6.50
N ARG A 49 -7.98 -17.72 -6.43
CA ARG A 49 -7.28 -16.84 -7.39
C ARG A 49 -5.76 -16.97 -7.28
N LEU A 50 -5.24 -17.06 -6.06
CA LEU A 50 -3.80 -17.28 -5.84
C LEU A 50 -3.33 -18.58 -6.48
N LEU A 51 -4.08 -19.68 -6.31
CA LEU A 51 -3.75 -20.98 -6.91
C LEU A 51 -3.78 -20.92 -8.44
N ALA A 52 -4.79 -20.26 -9.03
CA ALA A 52 -4.86 -20.08 -10.47
C ALA A 52 -3.66 -19.30 -11.03
N ILE A 53 -3.21 -18.24 -10.34
CA ILE A 53 -1.99 -17.50 -10.72
C ILE A 53 -0.75 -18.39 -10.60
N LEU A 54 -0.63 -19.18 -9.52
CA LEU A 54 0.51 -20.08 -9.32
C LEU A 54 0.54 -21.24 -10.33
N ASP A 55 -0.61 -21.68 -10.84
CA ASP A 55 -0.67 -22.68 -11.89
C ASP A 55 -0.07 -22.17 -13.21
N GLU A 56 -0.14 -20.86 -13.48
CA GLU A 56 0.45 -20.21 -14.66
C GLU A 56 1.89 -19.74 -14.40
N ASP A 57 2.09 -18.84 -13.44
CA ASP A 57 3.33 -18.10 -13.21
C ASP A 57 4.35 -18.84 -12.33
N LYS A 58 3.92 -19.90 -11.62
CA LYS A 58 4.72 -20.73 -10.68
C LYS A 58 5.27 -20.02 -9.45
N ILE A 59 5.33 -18.70 -9.44
CA ILE A 59 5.80 -17.86 -8.35
C ILE A 59 5.04 -16.53 -8.33
N ILE A 60 4.83 -15.97 -7.15
CA ILE A 60 4.25 -14.64 -6.96
C ILE A 60 4.95 -13.92 -5.80
N ASP A 61 5.20 -12.63 -5.95
CA ASP A 61 5.60 -11.78 -4.83
C ASP A 61 4.38 -11.47 -3.96
N GLY A 62 4.42 -11.88 -2.70
CA GLY A 62 3.32 -11.72 -1.75
C GLY A 62 3.28 -10.38 -1.02
N ARG A 63 4.22 -9.45 -1.24
CA ARG A 63 4.16 -8.13 -0.59
C ARG A 63 2.86 -7.40 -0.96
N ALA A 64 2.34 -6.60 -0.02
CA ALA A 64 1.12 -5.82 -0.21
C ALA A 64 -0.08 -6.64 -0.68
N THR A 65 -0.22 -7.86 -0.14
CA THR A 65 -1.29 -8.80 -0.51
C THR A 65 -1.99 -9.31 0.74
N PHE A 66 -3.30 -9.05 0.83
CA PHE A 66 -4.17 -9.70 1.81
C PHE A 66 -4.88 -10.88 1.16
N ILE A 67 -4.68 -12.08 1.70
CA ILE A 67 -5.37 -13.29 1.25
C ILE A 67 -6.59 -13.51 2.16
N VAL A 68 -7.78 -13.49 1.58
CA VAL A 68 -9.07 -13.58 2.31
C VAL A 68 -9.91 -14.72 1.77
N ASN A 69 -10.66 -15.41 2.63
CA ASN A 69 -11.57 -16.47 2.16
C ASN A 69 -12.73 -15.90 1.34
N GLU A 70 -13.26 -14.75 1.76
CA GLU A 70 -14.32 -13.98 1.09
C GLU A 70 -13.99 -12.49 1.25
N PHE A 71 -14.54 -11.64 0.37
CA PHE A 71 -14.33 -10.20 0.49
C PHE A 71 -15.03 -9.64 1.74
N ASP A 72 -14.23 -9.23 2.72
CA ASP A 72 -14.68 -8.51 3.91
C ASP A 72 -13.74 -7.33 4.18
N LEU A 73 -14.19 -6.13 3.83
CA LEU A 73 -13.42 -4.91 4.01
C LEU A 73 -13.13 -4.62 5.49
N THR A 74 -14.00 -5.05 6.40
CA THR A 74 -13.83 -4.87 7.85
C THR A 74 -12.63 -5.67 8.35
N LEU A 75 -12.43 -6.89 7.83
CA LEU A 75 -11.27 -7.71 8.16
C LEU A 75 -9.98 -7.09 7.62
N VAL A 76 -10.01 -6.58 6.37
CA VAL A 76 -8.86 -5.88 5.79
C VAL A 76 -8.50 -4.64 6.59
N GLU A 77 -9.49 -3.83 6.98
CA GLU A 77 -9.31 -2.66 7.84
C GLU A 77 -8.71 -3.03 9.20
N LYS A 78 -9.19 -4.11 9.82
CA LYS A 78 -8.64 -4.60 11.09
C LYS A 78 -7.18 -5.02 10.96
N GLU A 79 -6.81 -5.73 9.89
CA GLU A 79 -5.42 -6.14 9.68
C GLU A 79 -4.50 -4.95 9.36
N ILE A 80 -4.97 -3.96 8.60
CA ILE A 80 -4.22 -2.72 8.37
C ILE A 80 -3.99 -1.98 9.69
N ASN A 81 -5.02 -1.80 10.52
CA ASN A 81 -4.86 -1.12 11.81
C ASN A 81 -3.85 -1.82 12.73
N LYS A 82 -3.80 -3.15 12.76
CA LYS A 82 -2.76 -3.88 13.49
C LYS A 82 -1.35 -3.59 12.95
N ILE A 83 -1.18 -3.52 11.63
CA ILE A 83 0.10 -3.12 11.02
C ILE A 83 0.49 -1.70 11.47
N LEU A 84 -0.47 -0.78 11.53
CA LEU A 84 -0.24 0.61 11.93
C LEU A 84 0.24 0.74 13.38
N GLU A 85 -0.26 -0.10 14.30
CA GLU A 85 0.20 -0.15 15.70
C GLU A 85 1.72 -0.41 15.79
N ASP A 86 2.26 -1.27 14.94
CA ASP A 86 3.69 -1.61 14.89
C ASP A 86 4.56 -0.55 14.17
N CYS A 87 3.93 0.40 13.48
CA CYS A 87 4.59 1.40 12.64
C CYS A 87 4.81 2.76 13.32
N ILE A 88 4.47 2.92 14.61
CA ILE A 88 4.67 4.18 15.36
C ILE A 88 6.17 4.53 15.45
N ARG A 89 6.58 5.68 14.89
CA ARG A 89 7.99 6.12 14.83
C ARG A 89 8.16 7.62 15.11
N PRO A 90 9.38 8.13 15.33
CA PRO A 90 9.61 9.56 15.61
C PRO A 90 9.21 10.51 14.48
N THR A 91 9.40 10.12 13.22
CA THR A 91 9.14 10.96 12.04
C THR A 91 8.15 10.28 11.09
N TRP A 92 7.44 11.07 10.28
CA TRP A 92 6.50 10.52 9.29
C TRP A 92 7.19 9.66 8.22
N ASP A 93 8.35 10.08 7.72
CA ASP A 93 9.15 9.28 6.77
C ASP A 93 9.51 7.89 7.34
N GLU A 94 9.89 7.81 8.62
CA GLU A 94 10.12 6.53 9.28
C GLU A 94 8.85 5.69 9.45
N VAL A 95 7.71 6.34 9.73
CA VAL A 95 6.39 5.67 9.77
C VAL A 95 6.04 5.10 8.39
N ALA A 96 6.13 5.90 7.33
CA ALA A 96 5.80 5.52 5.98
C ALA A 96 6.69 4.36 5.49
N LYS A 97 8.00 4.44 5.73
CA LYS A 97 8.93 3.32 5.46
C LYS A 97 8.60 2.07 6.26
N ALA A 98 8.14 2.20 7.51
CA ALA A 98 7.72 1.06 8.32
C ALA A 98 6.47 0.38 7.75
N ILE A 99 5.48 1.17 7.28
CA ILE A 99 4.26 0.70 6.62
C ILE A 99 4.60 0.05 5.26
N ASN A 100 5.54 0.61 4.52
CA ASN A 100 5.97 0.13 3.19
C ASN A 100 6.61 -1.29 3.20
N ARG A 101 6.97 -1.80 4.38
CA ARG A 101 7.36 -3.21 4.53
C ARG A 101 6.18 -4.17 4.30
N TYR A 102 4.96 -3.69 4.49
CA TYR A 102 3.72 -4.45 4.39
C TYR A 102 2.90 -4.08 3.16
N LEU A 103 2.82 -2.78 2.85
CA LEU A 103 2.07 -2.20 1.73
C LEU A 103 3.01 -1.51 0.73
N GLU A 104 2.49 -0.94 -0.35
CA GLU A 104 3.28 -0.22 -1.36
C GLU A 104 3.07 1.28 -1.28
N TRP A 105 4.05 2.00 -0.74
CA TRP A 105 3.99 3.45 -0.60
C TRP A 105 4.16 4.17 -1.94
N GLU A 106 3.33 5.18 -2.21
CA GLU A 106 3.39 5.94 -3.47
C GLU A 106 4.74 6.65 -3.72
N TYR A 107 5.50 6.93 -2.65
CA TYR A 107 6.80 7.62 -2.71
C TYR A 107 8.02 6.69 -2.55
N ASP A 108 7.84 5.37 -2.47
CA ASP A 108 8.94 4.41 -2.17
C ASP A 108 10.13 4.46 -3.14
N ASN A 109 9.91 4.98 -4.36
CA ASN A 109 10.94 5.11 -5.40
C ASN A 109 10.98 6.51 -6.04
N ILE A 110 10.46 7.53 -5.35
CA ILE A 110 10.53 8.91 -5.85
C ILE A 110 11.83 9.54 -5.35
N GLN A 111 12.75 9.81 -6.28
CA GLN A 111 13.89 10.68 -6.02
C GLN A 111 13.45 12.12 -6.20
N TYR A 112 13.40 12.88 -5.12
CA TYR A 112 13.25 14.33 -5.19
C TYR A 112 14.57 14.96 -5.64
N GLU A 113 14.47 15.89 -6.57
CA GLU A 113 15.55 16.80 -6.95
C GLU A 113 15.12 18.23 -6.63
N THR A 114 16.05 19.05 -6.16
CA THR A 114 15.86 20.49 -6.06
C THR A 114 15.80 21.11 -7.46
N LEU A 115 15.26 22.33 -7.57
CA LEU A 115 15.24 23.06 -8.83
C LEU A 115 16.66 23.25 -9.40
N GLU A 116 17.64 23.48 -8.52
CA GLU A 116 19.05 23.63 -8.92
C GLU A 116 19.62 22.33 -9.49
N GLU A 117 19.42 21.21 -8.80
CA GLU A 117 19.84 19.88 -9.29
C GLU A 117 19.15 19.52 -10.63
N ALA A 118 17.86 19.83 -10.76
CA ALA A 118 17.12 19.63 -12.00
C ALA A 118 17.68 20.47 -13.15
N MET A 119 17.99 21.75 -12.89
CA MET A 119 18.59 22.65 -13.87
C MET A 119 20.00 22.22 -14.29
N GLU A 120 20.83 21.77 -13.35
CA GLU A 120 22.15 21.23 -13.65
C GLU A 120 22.09 19.98 -14.54
N ARG A 121 21.18 19.06 -14.23
CA ARG A 121 20.96 17.83 -15.01
C ARG A 121 20.53 18.14 -16.44
N LEU A 122 19.62 19.10 -16.63
CA LEU A 122 19.16 19.53 -17.95
C LEU A 122 20.28 20.19 -18.76
N ASN A 123 21.14 20.98 -18.11
CA ASN A 123 22.24 21.67 -18.78
C ASN A 123 23.41 20.75 -19.17
N LYS A 124 23.61 19.61 -18.48
CA LYS A 124 24.64 18.61 -18.82
C LYS A 124 24.28 17.73 -20.04
N ASN A 125 23.02 17.71 -20.45
CA ASN A 125 22.53 16.92 -21.58
C ASN A 125 22.42 17.73 -22.89
N ASN A 126 22.88 18.99 -22.90
CA ASN A 126 23.08 19.84 -24.08
C ASN A 126 24.57 19.95 -24.42
#